data_AF-H1S3X9-F1
#
_entry.id   AF-H1S3X9-F1
#
_cell.length_a   1.000
_cell.length_b   1.000
_cell.length_c   1.000
_cell.angle_alpha   90.00
_cell.angle_beta   90.00
_cell.angle_gamma   90.00
#
_symmetry.space_group_name_H-M   'P 1'
#
loop_
_entity.id
_entity.type
_entity.pdbx_description
1 polymer ?
#
loop_
_entity_poly.entity_id
_entity_poly.type
_entity_poly.pdbx_seq_one_letter_code
_entity_poly.pdbx_strand_id
1 'polypeptide(L)' 'MSTTKIRVMNSGPLHVTGEFDLVDADGNRYPHQGIFSLCRCGKSASKPYCDGAHRAERWECTVKSDAPLRPAAS' A
#
# COMPACT_ATOMS: atom_id res chain seq x y z
N MET A 1 6.08 -17.70 12.04
CA MET A 1 6.13 -16.22 11.92
C MET A 1 5.42 -15.84 10.64
N SER A 2 4.26 -15.18 10.75
CA SER A 2 3.44 -14.77 9.62
C SER A 2 4.21 -13.77 8.76
N THR A 3 4.66 -14.17 7.57
CA THR A 3 5.38 -13.26 6.67
C THR A 3 4.43 -12.20 6.12
N THR A 4 4.60 -10.96 6.54
CA THR A 4 3.88 -9.82 5.95
C THR A 4 4.31 -9.63 4.51
N LYS A 5 3.36 -9.69 3.57
CA LYS A 5 3.59 -9.46 2.15
C LYS A 5 2.95 -8.15 1.72
N ILE A 6 3.75 -7.27 1.14
CA ILE A 6 3.27 -6.04 0.49
C ILE A 6 3.38 -6.25 -1.02
N ARG A 7 2.25 -6.32 -1.72
CA ARG A 7 2.20 -6.44 -3.17
C ARG A 7 1.82 -5.11 -3.80
N VAL A 8 2.70 -4.61 -4.66
CA VAL A 8 2.46 -3.40 -5.46
C VAL A 8 1.70 -3.81 -6.73
N MET A 9 0.45 -3.37 -6.89
CA MET A 9 -0.33 -3.66 -8.10
C MET A 9 -0.09 -2.57 -9.16
N ASN A 10 0.10 -2.98 -10.42
CA ASN A 10 0.18 -2.05 -11.56
C ASN A 10 -1.13 -1.27 -11.66
N SER A 11 -1.01 0.05 -11.79
CA SER A 11 -2.15 0.98 -11.87
C SER A 11 -3.17 0.78 -10.75
N GLY A 12 -2.72 0.33 -9.58
CA GLY A 12 -3.57 -0.09 -8.47
C GLY A 12 -2.94 0.14 -7.10
N PRO A 13 -3.66 -0.28 -6.04
CA PRO A 13 -3.28 -0.06 -4.66
C PRO A 13 -2.09 -0.94 -4.22
N LEU A 14 -1.59 -0.65 -3.02
CA LEU A 14 -0.69 -1.52 -2.29
C LEU A 14 -1.52 -2.54 -1.51
N HIS A 15 -1.43 -3.81 -1.89
CA HIS A 15 -2.14 -4.88 -1.24
C HIS A 15 -1.23 -5.47 -0.16
N VAL A 16 -1.60 -5.27 1.10
CA VAL A 16 -0.82 -5.77 2.24
C VAL A 16 -1.58 -6.93 2.89
N THR A 17 -0.88 -8.03 3.10
CA THR A 17 -1.40 -9.24 3.73
C THR A 17 -0.48 -9.70 4.84
N GLY A 18 -1.05 -10.02 6.00
CA GLY A 18 -0.31 -10.54 7.15
C GLY A 18 -0.70 -9.85 8.46
N GLU A 19 0.13 -10.03 9.48
CA GLU A 19 -0.01 -9.35 10.76
C GLU A 19 0.95 -8.15 10.77
N PHE A 20 0.41 -6.95 10.87
CA PHE A 20 1.18 -5.72 11.01
C PHE A 20 0.36 -4.68 11.76
N ASP A 21 0.98 -3.57 12.15
CA ASP A 21 0.31 -2.41 12.70
C ASP A 21 0.34 -1.28 11.66
N LEU A 22 -0.82 -0.72 11.32
CA LEU A 22 -0.91 0.52 10.55
C LEU A 22 -1.06 1.70 11.51
N VAL A 23 -0.08 2.59 11.52
CA VAL A 23 -0.05 3.80 12.35
C VAL A 23 -0.02 5.05 11.48
N ASP A 24 -0.62 6.14 11.97
CA ASP A 24 -0.45 7.47 11.39
C ASP A 24 0.85 8.15 11.87
N ALA A 25 1.08 9.40 11.45
CA ALA A 25 2.25 10.18 11.83
C ALA A 25 2.28 10.54 13.33
N ASP A 26 1.12 10.55 13.99
CA ASP A 26 0.94 10.83 15.40
C ASP A 26 0.99 9.55 16.27
N GLY A 27 1.08 8.38 15.64
CA GLY A 27 1.13 7.07 16.29
C GLY A 27 -0.22 6.43 16.57
N ASN A 28 -1.34 7.00 16.10
CA ASN A 28 -2.65 6.38 16.26
C ASN A 28 -2.77 5.16 15.33
N ARG A 29 -3.24 4.05 15.90
CA ARG A 29 -3.44 2.80 15.17
C ARG A 29 -4.75 2.86 14.40
N TYR A 30 -4.70 2.45 13.14
CA TYR A 30 -5.91 2.23 12.36
C TYR A 30 -6.55 0.89 12.75
N PRO A 31 -7.87 0.84 13.00
CA PRO A 31 -8.56 -0.42 13.24
C PRO A 31 -8.57 -1.24 11.96
N HIS A 32 -7.90 -2.38 11.99
CA HIS A 32 -7.69 -3.19 10.80
C HIS A 32 -7.57 -4.68 11.18
N GLN A 33 -8.08 -5.58 10.34
CA GLN A 33 -7.92 -7.02 10.50
C GLN A 33 -7.48 -7.68 9.17
N GLY A 34 -6.29 -8.27 9.16
CA GLY A 34 -5.83 -9.19 8.10
C GLY A 34 -5.31 -8.55 6.82
N ILE A 35 -6.21 -8.16 5.90
CA ILE A 35 -5.87 -7.82 4.51
C ILE A 35 -6.35 -6.41 4.17
N PHE A 36 -5.47 -5.62 3.54
CA PHE A 36 -5.70 -4.20 3.33
C PHE A 36 -5.24 -3.77 1.95
N SER A 37 -5.92 -2.77 1.39
CA SER A 37 -5.50 -2.10 0.16
C SER A 37 -5.28 -0.63 0.46
N LEU A 38 -4.02 -0.17 0.41
CA LEU A 38 -3.66 1.22 0.64
C LEU A 38 -3.65 2.00 -0.68
N CYS A 39 -4.12 3.24 -0.64
CA CYS A 39 -4.14 4.12 -1.80
C CYS A 39 -2.71 4.49 -2.21
N ARG A 40 -2.39 4.28 -3.48
CA ARG A 40 -1.11 4.69 -4.09
C ARG A 40 -1.26 5.85 -5.08
N CYS A 41 -2.48 6.13 -5.55
CA CYS A 41 -2.73 7.15 -6.58
C CYS A 41 -2.96 8.56 -6.01
N GLY A 42 -3.13 8.72 -4.70
CA GLY A 42 -3.42 10.02 -4.05
C GLY A 42 -4.85 10.55 -4.25
N LYS A 43 -5.65 9.90 -5.10
CA LYS A 43 -7.01 10.35 -5.47
C LYS A 43 -8.15 9.75 -4.64
N SER A 44 -7.85 8.81 -3.74
CA SER A 44 -8.87 8.25 -2.87
C SER A 44 -9.46 9.30 -1.93
N ALA A 45 -10.77 9.24 -1.68
CA ALA A 45 -11.48 9.99 -0.65
C ALA A 45 -11.27 9.37 0.75
N SER A 46 -11.15 8.04 0.82
CA SER A 46 -11.00 7.29 2.08
C SER A 46 -9.55 6.99 2.45
N LYS A 47 -8.65 7.99 2.30
CA LYS A 47 -7.23 7.82 2.65
C LYS A 47 -7.09 7.40 4.12
N PRO A 48 -6.20 6.44 4.45
CA PRO A 48 -5.13 5.85 3.63
C PRO A 48 -5.56 4.66 2.74
N TYR A 49 -6.83 4.25 2.78
CA TYR A 49 -7.33 3.09 2.06
C TYR A 49 -7.62 3.38 0.59
N CYS A 50 -7.66 2.34 -0.23
CA CYS A 50 -8.07 2.42 -1.63
C CYS A 50 -9.58 2.17 -1.77
N ASP A 51 -10.29 3.15 -2.31
CA ASP A 51 -11.72 3.12 -2.64
C ASP A 51 -12.02 2.82 -4.12
N GLY A 52 -10.99 2.65 -4.95
CA GLY A 52 -11.14 2.44 -6.39
C GLY A 52 -11.03 3.71 -7.23
N ALA A 53 -10.78 4.89 -6.64
CA ALA A 53 -10.60 6.15 -7.37
C ALA A 53 -9.51 6.09 -8.46
N HIS A 54 -8.50 5.23 -8.30
CA HIS A 54 -7.48 4.99 -9.32
C HIS A 54 -8.06 4.55 -10.68
N ARG A 55 -9.19 3.82 -10.69
CA ARG A 55 -9.86 3.42 -11.94
C ARG A 55 -10.60 4.58 -12.59
N ALA A 56 -11.31 5.37 -11.79
CA ALA A 56 -12.06 6.53 -12.26
C ALA A 56 -11.12 7.58 -12.88
N GLU A 57 -9.98 7.82 -12.24
CA GLU A 57 -8.95 8.77 -12.69
C GLU A 57 -8.05 8.20 -13.79
N ARG A 58 -8.29 6.96 -14.26
CA ARG A 58 -7.44 6.26 -15.24
C ARG A 58 -5.95 6.34 -14.88
N TRP A 59 -5.65 6.18 -13.60
CA TRP A 59 -4.30 6.33 -13.09
C TRP A 59 -3.42 5.21 -13.61
N GLU A 60 -2.38 5.56 -14.37
CA GLU A 60 -1.45 4.61 -14.95
C GLU A 60 -0.11 4.67 -14.22
N CYS A 61 0.28 3.54 -13.63
CA CYS A 61 1.57 3.43 -12.96
C CYS A 61 2.04 1.98 -12.96
N THR A 62 2.91 1.66 -13.92
CA THR A 62 3.55 0.35 -14.02
C THR A 62 4.81 0.34 -13.17
N VAL A 63 4.89 -0.62 -12.26
CA VAL A 63 6.00 -0.74 -11.31
C VAL A 63 6.63 -2.10 -11.50
N LYS A 64 7.93 -2.11 -11.76
CA LYS A 64 8.73 -3.34 -11.85
C LYS A 64 9.84 -3.27 -10.81
N SER A 65 10.12 -4.39 -10.17
CA SER A 65 11.29 -4.55 -9.32
C SER A 65 12.52 -4.80 -10.20
N ASP A 66 12.90 -3.82 -11.04
CA ASP A 66 14.13 -3.86 -11.83
C ASP A 66 15.33 -3.27 -11.05
N ALA A 67 15.06 -2.66 -9.90
CA ALA A 67 16.12 -2.10 -9.07
C ALA A 67 16.84 -3.20 -8.27
N PRO A 68 18.19 -3.21 -8.23
CA PRO A 68 18.92 -4.02 -7.27
C PRO A 68 18.44 -3.66 -5.86
N LEU A 69 18.43 -4.65 -4.96
CA LEU A 69 18.09 -4.44 -3.54
C LEU A 69 18.79 -3.16 -3.07
N ARG A 70 18.02 -2.13 -2.68
CA ARG A 70 18.62 -0.91 -2.12
C ARG A 70 19.52 -1.38 -0.97
N PRO A 71 20.83 -1.07 -1.00
CA PRO A 71 21.69 -1.42 0.12
C PRO A 71 21.05 -0.83 1.37
N ALA A 72 20.92 -1.65 2.42
CA ALA A 72 20.45 -1.18 3.71
C ALA A 72 21.33 0.01 4.07
N ALA A 73 20.73 1.19 4.21
CA ALA A 73 21.46 2.38 4.61
C ALA A 73 22.20 2.05 5.91
N SER A 74 23.54 2.13 5.86
CA SER A 74 24.42 1.93 7.02
C SER A 74 24.27 3.05 8.03
#